data_AF-A0A8S3GPD6-F1
#
_entry.id   AF-A0A8S3GPD6-F1
#
_cell.length_a   1.000
_cell.length_b   1.000
_cell.length_c   1.000
_cell.angle_alpha   90.00
_cell.angle_beta   90.00
_cell.angle_gamma   90.00
#
_symmetry.space_group_name_H-M   'P 1'
#
loop_
_entity.id
_entity.type
_entity.pdbx_description
1 polymer ?
#
loop_
_entity_poly.entity_id
_entity_poly.type
_entity_poly.pdbx_seq_one_letter_code
_entity_poly.pdbx_strand_id
1 'polypeptide(L)'
;AWLVDDIKRFAENSKIPLPHDWLTNWRSHIDASYLSIELVHESTRIENYTQAATLTAVGVLSNVGGQTGLWIGVSFLSLIELAEMLYRLTRQKYHTMRRNCNRTNDE
;
A
#
# COMPACT_ATOMS: atom_id res chain seq x y z
N ALA A 1 5.15 19.06 42.45
CA ALA A 1 6.29 18.62 43.27
C ALA A 1 5.87 17.43 44.10
N TRP A 2 6.57 16.30 44.01
CA TRP A 2 6.29 15.13 44.85
C TRP A 2 6.59 15.45 46.32
N LEU A 3 5.75 15.01 47.25
CA LEU A 3 6.06 15.08 48.68
C LEU A 3 7.20 14.10 48.97
N VAL A 4 8.21 14.55 49.71
CA VAL A 4 9.40 13.74 50.07
C VAL A 4 9.02 12.42 50.76
N ASP A 5 7.89 12.39 51.46
CA ASP A 5 7.35 11.18 52.09
C ASP A 5 6.78 10.16 51.08
N ASP A 6 6.30 10.59 49.91
CA ASP A 6 5.85 9.69 48.86
C ASP A 6 7.03 9.01 48.16
N ILE A 7 8.15 9.72 48.00
CA ILE A 7 9.40 9.17 47.47
C ILE A 7 9.94 8.09 48.42
N LYS A 8 9.88 8.35 49.73
CA LYS A 8 10.26 7.37 50.75
C LYS A 8 9.43 6.09 50.65
N ARG A 9 8.10 6.22 50.58
CA ARG A 9 7.18 5.09 50.45
C ARG A 9 7.41 4.31 49.16
N PHE A 10 7.67 5.00 48.05
CA PHE A 10 8.01 4.35 46.79
C PHE A 10 9.31 3.56 46.89
N ALA A 11 10.37 4.16 47.44
CA ALA A 11 11.67 3.50 47.60
C ALA A 11 11.56 2.24 48.47
N GLU A 12 10.84 2.31 49.58
CA GLU A 12 10.62 1.17 50.51
C GLU A 12 9.76 0.06 49.91
N ASN A 13 8.81 0.39 49.03
CA ASN A 13 7.96 -0.57 48.34
C ASN A 13 8.58 -1.10 47.04
N SER A 14 9.65 -0.47 46.56
CA SER A 14 10.38 -0.91 45.37
C SER A 14 11.38 -2.02 45.72
N LYS A 15 11.73 -2.87 44.75
CA LYS A 15 12.78 -3.89 44.92
C LYS A 15 14.20 -3.32 44.80
N ILE A 16 14.38 -2.01 45.01
CA ILE A 16 15.66 -1.32 44.86
C ILE A 16 16.48 -1.57 46.13
N PRO A 17 17.78 -1.92 46.01
CA PRO A 17 18.64 -2.06 47.18
C PRO A 17 18.80 -0.71 47.88
N LEU A 18 18.34 -0.64 49.13
CA LEU A 18 18.42 0.55 49.98
C LEU A 18 19.78 0.62 50.68
N PRO A 19 20.33 1.82 50.92
CA PRO A 19 21.52 1.99 51.75
C PRO A 19 21.33 1.43 53.16
N HIS A 20 22.40 0.95 53.79
CA HIS A 20 22.34 0.34 55.12
C HIS A 20 21.85 1.33 56.21
N ASP A 21 22.10 2.63 56.01
CA ASP A 21 21.71 3.71 56.93
C ASP A 21 20.39 4.40 56.51
N TRP A 22 19.54 3.74 55.73
CA TRP A 22 18.28 4.31 55.24
C TRP A 22 17.36 4.76 56.39
N LEU A 23 17.18 3.95 57.43
CA LEU A 23 16.25 4.26 58.53
C LEU A 23 16.57 5.58 59.26
N THR A 24 17.85 5.95 59.33
CA THR A 24 18.32 7.14 60.03
C THR A 24 18.54 8.33 59.10
N ASN A 25 19.09 8.10 57.90
CA ASN A 25 19.58 9.16 57.02
C ASN A 25 18.90 9.21 55.63
N TRP A 26 17.75 8.56 55.44
CA TRP A 26 17.03 8.52 54.17
C TRP A 26 16.82 9.90 53.51
N ARG A 27 16.51 10.94 54.30
CA ARG A 27 16.30 12.30 53.75
C ARG A 27 17.54 12.83 53.04
N SER A 28 18.72 12.67 53.65
CA SER A 28 19.97 13.09 53.05
C SER A 28 20.30 12.30 51.78
N HIS A 29 19.93 11.02 51.72
CA HIS A 29 20.12 10.20 50.52
C HIS A 29 19.18 10.59 49.38
N ILE A 30 17.92 10.90 49.71
CA ILE A 30 16.95 11.41 48.74
C ILE A 30 17.44 12.76 48.22
N ASP A 31 17.77 13.72 49.10
CA ASP A 31 18.19 15.05 48.67
C ASP A 31 19.48 15.03 47.84
N ALA A 32 20.42 14.14 48.15
CA ALA A 32 21.67 14.00 47.39
C ALA A 32 21.51 13.27 46.05
N SER A 33 20.45 12.44 45.89
CA SER A 33 20.26 11.57 44.72
C SER A 33 18.97 11.87 43.95
N TYR A 34 18.25 12.93 44.34
CA TYR A 34 16.99 13.31 43.74
C TYR A 34 17.22 13.83 42.32
N LEU A 35 16.80 13.05 41.33
CA LEU A 35 16.74 13.46 39.95
C LEU A 35 15.28 13.62 39.54
N SER A 36 14.83 14.87 39.37
CA SER A 36 13.54 15.15 38.74
C SER A 36 13.73 15.27 37.23
N ILE A 37 13.14 14.34 36.48
CA ILE A 37 13.10 14.42 35.02
C ILE A 37 11.72 14.95 34.65
N GLU A 38 11.66 16.22 34.30
CA GLU A 38 10.45 16.82 33.75
C GLU A 38 10.49 16.61 32.23
N LEU A 39 9.73 15.61 31.77
CA LEU A 39 9.66 15.30 30.34
C LEU A 39 8.61 16.19 29.69
N VAL A 40 9.04 17.38 29.28
CA VAL A 40 8.20 18.33 28.53
C VAL A 40 8.20 17.91 27.06
N HIS A 41 7.02 17.65 26.52
CA HIS A 41 6.85 17.43 25.09
C HIS A 41 7.00 18.78 24.37
N GLU A 42 8.05 18.94 23.56
CA GLU A 42 8.31 20.15 22.74
C GLU A 42 7.16 20.47 21.78
N SER A 43 6.34 19.47 21.42
CA SER A 43 5.20 19.67 20.53
C SER A 43 4.05 18.70 20.84
N THR A 44 2.82 19.18 20.71
CA THR A 44 1.57 18.39 20.76
C THR A 44 1.32 17.58 19.48
N ARG A 45 2.28 17.54 18.55
CA ARG A 45 2.16 16.77 17.32
C ARG A 45 2.35 15.28 17.60
N ILE A 46 1.24 14.56 17.56
CA ILE A 46 1.20 13.11 17.60
C ILE A 46 1.52 12.62 16.18
N GLU A 47 2.71 12.07 15.98
CA GLU A 47 3.08 11.43 14.71
C GLU A 47 2.52 10.01 14.66
N ASN A 48 1.41 9.84 13.95
CA ASN A 48 0.84 8.52 13.68
C ASN A 48 1.51 7.92 12.44
N TYR A 49 2.34 6.90 12.65
CA TYR A 49 2.95 6.11 11.58
C TYR A 49 1.96 5.03 11.12
N THR A 50 1.09 5.37 10.17
CA THR A 50 0.20 4.38 9.53
C THR A 50 0.92 3.73 8.36
N GLN A 51 1.19 2.43 8.44
CA GLN A 51 1.63 1.65 7.28
C GLN A 51 0.46 1.52 6.30
N ALA A 52 0.51 2.28 5.20
CA ALA A 52 -0.39 2.10 4.08
C ALA A 52 0.07 0.87 3.26
N ALA A 53 -0.83 -0.06 3.00
CA ALA A 53 -0.54 -1.23 2.16
C ALA A 53 -0.22 -0.78 0.72
N THR A 54 1.04 -0.94 0.31
CA THR A 54 1.55 -0.59 -1.02
C THR A 54 0.80 -1.30 -2.16
N LEU A 55 0.19 -2.45 -1.88
CA LEU A 55 -0.67 -3.17 -2.82
C LEU A 55 -2.08 -3.29 -2.26
N THR A 56 -2.97 -2.43 -2.75
CA THR A 56 -4.42 -2.61 -2.59
C THR A 56 -4.91 -3.57 -3.68
N ALA A 57 -5.89 -4.44 -3.37
CA ALA A 57 -6.47 -5.39 -4.34
C ALA A 57 -6.94 -4.71 -5.66
N VAL A 58 -7.40 -3.47 -5.56
CA VAL A 58 -7.76 -2.61 -6.70
C VAL A 58 -6.55 -2.36 -7.63
N GLY A 59 -5.35 -2.17 -7.07
CA GLY A 59 -4.12 -1.96 -7.84
C GLY A 59 -3.72 -3.20 -8.63
N VAL A 60 -3.90 -4.40 -8.05
CA VAL A 60 -3.66 -5.67 -8.75
C VAL A 60 -4.66 -5.85 -9.88
N LEU A 61 -5.95 -5.63 -9.61
CA LEU A 61 -7.01 -5.77 -10.60
C LEU A 61 -6.87 -4.75 -11.74
N SER A 62 -6.45 -3.52 -11.43
CA SER A 62 -6.20 -2.49 -12.44
C SER A 62 -5.02 -2.84 -13.36
N ASN A 63 -3.93 -3.38 -12.80
CA ASN A 63 -2.76 -3.76 -13.60
C ASN A 63 -3.07 -4.96 -14.50
N VAL A 64 -3.75 -5.97 -13.96
CA VAL A 64 -4.18 -7.14 -14.72
C VAL A 64 -5.23 -6.75 -15.76
N GLY A 65 -6.24 -5.97 -15.38
CA GLY A 65 -7.30 -5.52 -16.29
C GLY A 65 -6.78 -4.68 -17.44
N GLY A 66 -5.82 -3.78 -17.19
CA GLY A 66 -5.19 -2.97 -18.24
C GLY A 66 -4.44 -3.80 -19.27
N GLN A 67 -3.58 -4.71 -18.82
CA GLN A 67 -2.82 -5.58 -19.73
C GLN A 67 -3.75 -6.56 -20.47
N THR A 68 -4.63 -7.25 -19.75
CA THR A 68 -5.55 -8.24 -20.34
C THR A 68 -6.53 -7.59 -21.31
N GLY A 69 -7.03 -6.39 -20.99
CA GLY A 69 -7.89 -5.61 -21.86
C GLY A 69 -7.22 -5.21 -23.17
N LEU A 70 -5.92 -4.89 -23.14
CA LEU A 70 -5.15 -4.61 -24.35
C LEU A 70 -5.05 -5.84 -25.26
N TRP A 71 -4.74 -7.01 -24.69
CA TRP A 71 -4.69 -8.27 -25.45
C TRP A 71 -6.05 -8.62 -26.07
N ILE A 72 -7.14 -8.48 -25.31
CA ILE A 72 -8.50 -8.71 -25.80
C ILE A 72 -8.85 -7.73 -26.93
N GLY A 73 -8.48 -6.45 -26.79
CA GLY A 73 -8.70 -5.44 -27.82
C GLY A 73 -7.98 -5.76 -29.13
N VAL A 74 -6.71 -6.20 -29.05
CA VAL A 74 -5.93 -6.62 -30.22
C VAL A 74 -6.55 -7.85 -30.89
N SER A 75 -6.98 -8.85 -30.12
CA SER A 75 -7.68 -10.02 -30.66
C SER A 75 -8.99 -9.65 -31.37
N PHE A 76 -9.74 -8.69 -30.81
CA PHE A 76 -10.99 -8.22 -31.40
C PHE A 76 -10.77 -7.45 -32.72
N LEU A 77 -9.77 -6.57 -32.77
CA LEU A 77 -9.39 -5.88 -34.01
C LEU A 77 -8.98 -6.87 -35.11
N SER A 78 -8.22 -7.90 -34.76
CA SER A 78 -7.82 -8.95 -35.69
C SER A 78 -9.02 -9.73 -36.25
N LEU A 79 -10.04 -10.01 -35.43
CA LEU A 79 -11.27 -10.65 -35.89
C LEU A 79 -12.05 -9.77 -36.88
N ILE A 80 -12.13 -8.45 -36.62
CA ILE A 80 -12.78 -7.51 -37.54
C ILE A 80 -12.02 -7.46 -38.88
N GLU A 81 -10.70 -7.36 -38.84
CA GLU A 81 -9.87 -7.33 -40.04
C GLU A 81 -10.02 -8.61 -40.87
N LEU A 82 -10.08 -9.77 -40.22
CA LEU A 82 -10.34 -11.05 -40.88
C LEU A 82 -11.72 -11.07 -41.55
N ALA A 83 -12.75 -10.53 -40.89
CA ALA A 83 -14.09 -10.42 -41.48
C ALA A 83 -14.10 -9.48 -42.71
N GLU A 84 -13.38 -8.36 -42.65
CA GLU A 84 -13.24 -7.44 -43.78
C GLU A 84 -12.54 -8.11 -44.97
N MET A 85 -11.46 -8.86 -44.71
CA MET A 85 -10.73 -9.59 -45.75
C MET A 85 -11.62 -10.62 -46.44
N LEU A 86 -12.41 -11.39 -45.68
CA LEU A 86 -13.39 -12.34 -46.22
C LEU A 86 -14.44 -11.66 -47.10
N TYR A 87 -14.94 -10.50 -46.66
CA TYR A 87 -15.90 -9.71 -47.44
C TYR A 87 -15.31 -9.23 -48.77
N ARG A 88 -14.06 -8.72 -48.76
CA ARG A 88 -13.37 -8.27 -49.97
C ARG A 88 -13.10 -9.44 -50.94
N LEU A 89 -12.67 -10.58 -50.42
CA LEU A 89 -12.39 -11.78 -51.24
C LEU A 89 -13.65 -12.34 -51.91
N THR A 90 -14.75 -12.47 -51.17
CA THR A 90 -16.02 -12.96 -51.73
C THR A 90 -16.57 -12.02 -52.80
N ARG A 91 -16.51 -10.71 -52.55
CA ARG A 91 -16.88 -9.68 -53.55
C ARG A 91 -16.01 -9.76 -54.80
N GLN A 92 -14.70 -9.92 -54.65
CA GLN A 92 -13.77 -10.00 -55.78
C GLN A 92 -13.97 -11.29 -56.59
N LYS A 93 -14.11 -12.44 -55.92
CA LYS A 93 -14.44 -13.72 -56.57
C LYS A 93 -15.75 -13.62 -57.35
N TYR A 94 -16.79 -13.05 -56.75
CA TYR A 94 -18.07 -12.83 -57.41
C TYR A 94 -17.93 -11.97 -58.67
N HIS A 95 -17.15 -10.88 -58.58
CA HIS A 95 -16.90 -10.00 -59.71
C HIS A 95 -16.10 -10.66 -60.84
N THR A 96 -15.07 -11.45 -60.50
CA THR A 96 -14.27 -12.18 -61.49
C THR A 96 -15.11 -13.27 -62.17
N MET A 97 -15.94 -14.00 -61.42
CA MET A 97 -16.84 -15.01 -61.98
C MET A 97 -17.85 -14.38 -62.95
N ARG A 98 -18.42 -13.22 -62.59
CA ARG A 98 -19.33 -12.47 -63.46
C ARG A 98 -18.65 -12.00 -64.75
N ARG A 99 -17.39 -11.55 -64.69
CA ARG A 99 -16.62 -11.16 -65.89
C ARG A 99 -16.33 -12.34 -66.82
N ASN A 100 -15.97 -13.50 -66.28
CA ASN A 100 -15.71 -14.69 -67.11
C ASN A 100 -16.97 -15.18 -67.82
N CYS A 101 -18.13 -15.14 -67.16
CA CYS A 101 -19.40 -15.54 -67.75
C CYS A 101 -19.83 -14.61 -68.90
N ASN A 102 -19.56 -13.31 -68.79
CA ASN A 102 -19.85 -12.35 -69.87
C ASN A 102 -18.94 -12.59 -71.10
N ARG A 103 -17.68 -12.96 -70.89
CA ARG A 103 -16.72 -13.23 -71.99
C ARG A 103 -17.09 -14.43 -72.85
N THR A 104 -17.74 -15.46 -72.28
CA THR A 104 -18.20 -16.64 -73.01
C THR A 104 -19.51 -16.44 -73.80
N ASN A 105 -20.23 -15.34 -73.57
CA ASN A 105 -21.44 -15.01 -74.35
C ASN A 105 -21.11 -14.19 -75.61
N ASP A 106 -19.87 -13.71 -75.75
CA ASP A 106 -19.40 -12.89 -76.88
C ASP A 106 -18.59 -13.70 -77.92
N GLU A 107 -18.44 -15.03 -77.74
CA GLU A 107 -17.90 -16.00 -78.71
C GLU A 107 -19.03 -16.85 -79.30
#